data_AF-A0AAE5H6D8-F1
#
_entry.id   AF-A0AAE5H6D8-F1
#
_cell.length_a   1.000
_cell.length_b   1.000
_cell.length_c   1.000
_cell.angle_alpha   90.00
_cell.angle_beta   90.00
_cell.angle_gamma   90.00
#
_symmetry.space_group_name_H-M   'P 1'
#
loop_
_entity.id
_entity.type
_entity.pdbx_description
1 polymer ?
#
loop_
_entity_poly.entity_id
_entity_poly.type
_entity_poly.pdbx_seq_one_letter_code
_entity_poly.pdbx_strand_id
1 'polypeptide(L)' 'MDSTSIPVWELLQKQITWNQLSFIHNKKILDFGSGMGITASHFARDNEVVAIEPDNKMLSERITDNDYTQIH' A
#
# COMPACT_ATOMS: atom_id res chain seq x y z
N MET A 1 4.11 8.21 -8.01
CA MET A 1 4.46 8.58 -6.63
C MET A 1 5.62 9.58 -6.54
N ASP A 2 5.41 10.77 -5.97
CA ASP A 2 6.50 11.62 -5.48
C ASP A 2 6.93 11.08 -4.10
N SER A 3 8.09 10.42 -4.04
CA SER A 3 8.57 9.78 -2.82
C SER A 3 9.06 10.77 -1.76
N THR A 4 9.13 12.07 -2.07
CA THR A 4 9.64 13.10 -1.15
C THR A 4 8.71 13.36 0.04
N SER A 5 7.44 12.97 -0.04
CA SER A 5 6.46 13.13 1.03
C SER A 5 6.44 11.97 2.04
N ILE A 6 7.18 10.89 1.79
CA ILE A 6 7.21 9.70 2.66
C ILE A 6 8.46 9.79 3.56
N PRO A 7 8.33 9.65 4.88
CA PRO A 7 9.48 9.56 5.77
C PRO A 7 10.49 8.51 5.29
N VAL A 8 11.78 8.86 5.29
CA VAL A 8 12.85 8.02 4.73
C VAL A 8 12.84 6.58 5.28
N TRP A 9 12.65 6.44 6.59
CA TRP A 9 12.60 5.12 7.24
C TRP A 9 11.36 4.31 6.88
N GLU A 10 10.21 4.98 6.70
CA GLU A 10 9.00 4.33 6.22
C GLU A 10 9.19 3.81 4.81
N LEU A 11 9.73 4.63 3.90
CA LEU A 11 9.99 4.23 2.52
C LEU A 11 10.97 3.05 2.46
N LEU A 12 12.07 3.11 3.23
CA LEU A 12 13.05 2.03 3.27
C LEU A 12 12.44 0.72 3.78
N GLN A 13 11.65 0.77 4.85
CA GLN A 13 10.98 -0.41 5.39
C GLN A 13 10.05 -1.04 4.34
N LYS A 14 9.24 -0.23 3.65
CA LYS A 14 8.34 -0.71 2.59
C LYS A 14 9.12 -1.35 1.45
N GLN A 15 10.18 -0.70 0.96
CA GLN A 15 11.04 -1.25 -0.10
C GLN A 15 11.67 -2.60 0.27
N ILE A 16 12.15 -2.75 1.51
CA ILE A 16 12.68 -4.03 1.99
C ILE A 16 11.59 -5.10 1.99
N THR A 17 10.41 -4.79 2.53
CA THR A 17 9.27 -5.72 2.56
C THR A 17 8.83 -6.12 1.16
N TRP A 18 8.71 -5.17 0.23
CA TRP A 18 8.33 -5.44 -1.17
C TRP A 18 9.33 -6.34 -1.86
N ASN A 19 10.62 -6.09 -1.67
CA ASN A 19 11.67 -6.93 -2.24
C ASN A 19 11.62 -8.36 -1.70
N GLN A 20 11.43 -8.52 -0.39
CA GLN A 20 11.27 -9.84 0.25
C GLN A 20 10.02 -10.59 -0.22
N LEU A 21 8.95 -9.87 -0.57
CA LEU A 21 7.69 -10.41 -1.03
C LEU A 21 7.49 -10.33 -2.56
N SER A 22 8.56 -10.09 -3.32
CA SER A 22 8.52 -9.88 -4.77
C SER A 22 7.97 -11.07 -5.56
N PHE A 23 7.91 -12.25 -4.94
CA PHE A 23 7.32 -13.46 -5.51
C PHE A 23 5.77 -13.48 -5.45
N ILE A 24 5.13 -12.52 -4.78
CA ILE A 24 3.68 -12.45 -4.66
C ILE A 24 3.07 -11.76 -5.90
N HIS A 25 2.46 -12.58 -6.75
CA HIS A 25 1.74 -12.14 -7.94
C HIS A 25 0.47 -12.99 -8.14
N ASN A 26 -0.56 -12.42 -8.76
CA ASN A 26 -1.87 -13.06 -8.99
C ASN A 26 -2.49 -13.64 -7.70
N LYS A 27 -2.36 -12.93 -6.58
CA LYS A 27 -2.95 -13.30 -5.28
C LYS A 27 -4.05 -12.31 -4.88
N LYS A 28 -4.82 -12.71 -3.85
CA LYS A 28 -5.67 -11.82 -3.07
C LYS A 28 -4.90 -11.41 -1.81
N ILE A 29 -4.73 -10.11 -1.59
CA ILE A 29 -3.97 -9.55 -0.47
C ILE A 29 -4.89 -8.68 0.38
N LEU A 30 -4.72 -8.78 1.69
CA LEU A 30 -5.36 -7.91 2.67
C LEU A 30 -4.28 -7.09 3.37
N ASP A 31 -4.28 -5.77 3.16
CA ASP A 31 -3.37 -4.81 3.78
C ASP A 31 -4.05 -4.17 5.00
N PHE A 32 -3.76 -4.72 6.18
CA PHE A 32 -4.27 -4.22 7.47
C PHE A 32 -3.43 -3.05 7.99
N GLY A 33 -4.08 -1.96 8.39
CA GLY A 33 -3.36 -0.75 8.82
C GLY A 33 -2.65 -0.11 7.63
N SER A 34 -3.38 0.01 6.51
CA SER A 34 -2.80 0.42 5.23
C SER A 34 -2.28 1.87 5.25
N GLY A 35 -2.67 2.67 6.25
CA GLY A 35 -2.34 4.08 6.31
C GLY A 35 -2.75 4.81 5.02
N MET A 36 -1.80 5.52 4.41
CA MET A 36 -1.98 6.18 3.11
C MET A 36 -2.08 5.21 1.91
N GLY A 37 -2.13 3.89 2.12
CA GLY A 37 -2.34 2.92 1.04
C GLY A 37 -1.13 2.69 0.14
N ILE A 38 0.08 3.08 0.56
CA ILE A 38 1.31 2.97 -0.23
C ILE A 38 1.61 1.50 -0.60
N THR A 39 1.51 0.61 0.39
CA THR A 39 1.77 -0.82 0.21
C THR A 39 0.64 -1.48 -0.59
N ALA A 40 -0.61 -1.15 -0.28
CA ALA A 40 -1.76 -1.60 -1.04
C ALA A 40 -1.64 -1.25 -2.54
N SER A 41 -1.37 0.02 -2.84
CA SER A 41 -1.18 0.50 -4.22
C SER A 41 0.04 -0.15 -4.90
N HIS A 42 1.11 -0.47 -4.18
CA HIS A 42 2.28 -1.16 -4.75
C HIS A 42 1.90 -2.58 -5.22
N PHE A 43 1.30 -3.38 -4.35
CA PHE A 43 0.96 -4.76 -4.67
C PHE A 43 -0.22 -4.91 -5.64
N ALA A 44 -1.11 -3.90 -5.68
CA ALA A 44 -2.27 -3.88 -6.57
C ALA A 44 -1.93 -3.89 -8.07
N ARG A 45 -0.68 -3.59 -8.44
CA ARG A 45 -0.23 -3.70 -9.83
C ARG A 45 -0.45 -5.10 -10.42
N ASP A 46 -0.18 -6.13 -9.62
CA ASP A 46 -0.16 -7.54 -10.07
C ASP A 46 -1.08 -8.44 -9.23
N ASN A 47 -1.88 -7.85 -8.32
CA ASN A 47 -2.69 -8.60 -7.34
C ASN A 47 -4.04 -7.92 -7.10
N GLU A 48 -5.01 -8.70 -6.61
CA GLU A 48 -6.27 -8.17 -6.08
C GLU A 48 -6.03 -7.76 -4.62
N VAL A 49 -6.11 -6.46 -4.32
CA VAL A 49 -5.80 -5.93 -2.99
C VAL A 49 -7.04 -5.35 -2.33
N VAL A 50 -7.23 -5.69 -1.06
CA VAL A 50 -8.16 -5.04 -0.13
C VAL A 50 -7.34 -4.37 0.97
N ALA A 51 -7.63 -3.11 1.27
CA ALA A 51 -6.94 -2.31 2.29
C ALA A 51 -7.90 -1.86 3.39
N ILE A 52 -7.43 -1.83 4.64
CA ILE A 52 -8.20 -1.40 5.81
C ILE A 52 -7.41 -0.36 6.58
N GLU A 53 -8.00 0.81 6.78
CA GLU A 53 -7.47 1.90 7.61
C GLU A 53 -8.64 2.72 8.18
N PRO A 54 -8.79 2.80 9.52
CA PRO A 54 -9.87 3.56 10.15
C PRO A 54 -9.67 5.08 10.15
N ASP A 55 -8.44 5.60 10.04
CA ASP A 55 -8.18 7.04 10.11
C ASP A 55 -8.57 7.77 8.81
N ASN A 56 -9.72 8.46 8.85
CA ASN A 56 -10.26 9.27 7.77
C ASN A 56 -9.28 10.29 7.18
N LYS A 57 -8.34 10.83 7.98
CA LYS A 57 -7.34 11.76 7.47
C LYS A 57 -6.37 11.03 6.54
N MET A 58 -5.84 9.88 6.97
CA MET A 58 -4.98 9.06 6.11
C MET A 58 -5.73 8.58 4.87
N LEU A 59 -7.03 8.28 5.01
CA LEU A 59 -7.90 7.93 3.89
C LEU A 59 -8.02 9.04 2.84
N SER A 60 -8.03 10.30 3.27
CA SER A 60 -8.09 11.45 2.35
C SER A 60 -6.78 11.69 1.60
N GLU A 61 -5.66 11.20 2.15
CA GLU A 61 -4.30 11.33 1.60
C GLU A 61 -3.84 10.03 0.92
N ARG A 62 -4.78 9.12 0.61
CA ARG A 62 -4.45 7.82 0.03
C ARG A 62 -3.79 7.92 -1.33
N ILE A 63 -2.87 7.00 -1.53
CA ILE A 63 -2.19 6.78 -2.79
C ILE A 63 -2.91 5.65 -3.52
N THR A 64 -3.28 5.93 -4.75
CA THR A 64 -4.07 5.06 -5.64
C THR A 64 -3.41 5.02 -7.02
N ASP A 65 -2.08 4.90 -7.05
CA ASP A 65 -1.33 4.75 -8.31
C ASP A 65 -1.75 3.45 -9.05
N ASN A 66 -2.24 2.44 -8.31
CA ASN A 66 -2.97 1.28 -8.84
C ASN A 66 -4.26 1.08 -8.02
N ASP A 67 -5.28 0.50 -8.66
CA ASP A 67 -6.60 0.31 -8.05
C ASP A 67 -6.59 -0.81 -7.00
N TYR A 68 -7.07 -0.51 -5.80
CA TYR A 68 -7.36 -1.49 -4.75
C TYR A 68 -8.70 -1.16 -4.10
N THR A 69 -9.31 -2.17 -3.48
CA THR A 69 -10.55 -1.96 -2.72
C THR A 69 -10.21 -1.46 -1.33
N GLN A 70 -10.78 -0.34 -0.93
CA GLN A 70 -10.72 0.11 0.45
C GLN A 70 -11.98 -0.31 1.22
N ILE A 71 -11.77 -0.79 2.45
CA ILE A 71 -12.80 -0.89 3.49
C ILE A 71 -12.43 0.07 4.65
N HIS A 72 -13.42 0.76 5.21
CA HIS A 72 -13.27 1.65 6.38
C HIS A 72 -13.56 0.90 7.67
#